data_AF-A0A9P5GGQ1-F1
#
_entry.id   AF-A0A9P5GGQ1-F1
#
_cell.length_a   1.000
_cell.length_b   1.000
_cell.length_c   1.000
_cell.angle_alpha   90.00
_cell.angle_beta   90.00
_cell.angle_gamma   90.00
#
_symmetry.space_group_name_H-M   'P 1'
#
loop_
_entity.id
_entity.type
_entity.pdbx_description
1 polymer ?
#
loop_
_entity_poly.entity_id
_entity_poly.type
_entity_poly.pdbx_seq_one_letter_code
_entity_poly.pdbx_strand_id
1 'polypeptide(L)'
;MTRGFLGTDPLNDSYIKNVIAKYTAKYTSQRKKGREPMSQHSIPTHAMFRRSQATFKARNVFLPTELILNIADHLEHHKDIRALLSAFPHWYPMIPESYWRSRFIEDNHLESSHFPAADALDWQHVYLHSDRLPRPSFGWRNRQHILSQLEAVKERFLRRMKQKGIQE
;
A
#
# COMPACT_ATOMS: atom_id res chain seq x y z
N MET A 1 -12.53 55.48 34.51
CA MET A 1 -13.96 55.15 34.31
C MET A 1 -14.09 54.41 32.99
N THR A 2 -14.68 53.23 33.04
CA THR A 2 -14.63 52.13 32.07
C THR A 2 -15.46 52.39 30.81
N ARG A 3 -14.85 52.20 29.63
CA ARG A 3 -15.55 52.15 28.32
C ARG A 3 -16.31 50.81 28.23
N GLY A 4 -17.64 50.88 28.13
CA GLY A 4 -18.49 49.73 27.88
C GLY A 4 -18.33 49.23 26.44
N PHE A 5 -17.96 47.97 26.30
CA PHE A 5 -17.85 47.25 25.03
C PHE A 5 -19.28 46.90 24.54
N LEU A 6 -19.76 47.56 23.49
CA LEU A 6 -20.99 47.16 22.79
C LEU A 6 -20.62 46.15 21.70
N GLY A 7 -20.27 44.94 22.14
CA GLY A 7 -20.23 43.79 21.25
C GLY A 7 -21.66 43.38 20.90
N THR A 8 -22.02 43.42 19.62
CA THR A 8 -23.25 42.79 19.13
C THR A 8 -23.13 41.29 19.32
N ASP A 9 -23.93 40.74 20.23
CA ASP A 9 -24.03 39.31 20.49
C ASP A 9 -24.43 38.56 19.20
N PRO A 10 -23.59 37.65 18.67
CA PRO A 10 -23.88 36.89 17.45
C PRO A 10 -25.02 35.87 17.60
N LEU A 11 -25.62 35.75 18.80
CA LEU A 11 -26.80 34.92 19.07
C LEU A 11 -28.11 35.74 19.20
N ASN A 12 -28.15 36.99 18.71
CA ASN A 12 -29.42 37.73 18.64
C ASN A 12 -30.37 37.09 17.61
N ASP A 13 -31.16 36.15 18.10
CA ASP A 13 -32.09 35.27 17.41
C ASP A 13 -33.12 36.03 16.54
N SER A 14 -33.41 37.28 16.90
CA SER A 14 -34.31 38.18 16.15
C SER A 14 -33.72 38.66 14.82
N TYR A 15 -32.41 38.94 14.79
CA TYR A 15 -31.74 39.39 13.57
C TYR A 15 -31.65 38.25 12.54
N ILE A 16 -31.29 37.05 12.99
CA ILE A 16 -31.18 35.86 12.14
C ILE A 16 -32.54 35.49 11.55
N LYS A 17 -33.62 35.52 12.35
CA LYS A 17 -34.99 35.26 11.87
C LYS A 17 -35.43 36.26 10.78
N ASN A 18 -35.12 37.53 10.94
CA ASN A 18 -35.44 38.55 9.92
C ASN A 18 -34.67 38.34 8.60
N VAL A 19 -33.40 37.94 8.66
CA VAL A 19 -32.61 37.63 7.46
C VAL A 19 -33.17 36.41 6.75
N ILE A 20 -33.49 35.33 7.48
CA ILE A 20 -34.08 34.11 6.90
C ILE A 20 -35.42 34.42 6.23
N ALA A 21 -36.30 35.18 6.89
CA ALA A 21 -37.59 35.59 6.33
C ALA A 21 -37.45 36.43 5.04
N LYS A 22 -36.47 37.34 5.02
CA LYS A 22 -36.20 38.18 3.84
C LYS A 22 -35.74 37.33 2.64
N TYR A 23 -34.88 36.35 2.87
CA TYR A 23 -34.39 35.48 1.79
C TYR A 23 -35.44 34.47 1.33
N THR A 24 -36.23 33.87 2.24
CA THR A 24 -37.32 32.95 1.86
C THR A 24 -38.40 33.66 1.04
N ALA A 25 -38.75 34.90 1.35
CA ALA A 25 -39.68 35.73 0.55
C ALA A 25 -39.12 36.05 -0.85
N LYS A 26 -37.81 36.32 -0.97
CA LYS A 26 -37.14 36.57 -2.25
C LYS A 26 -37.15 35.32 -3.14
N TYR A 27 -36.87 34.15 -2.59
CA TYR A 27 -36.84 32.91 -3.37
C TYR A 27 -38.24 32.41 -3.74
N THR A 28 -39.24 32.58 -2.88
CA THR A 28 -40.64 32.22 -3.19
C THR A 28 -41.25 33.14 -4.26
N SER A 29 -40.92 34.43 -4.25
CA SER A 29 -41.34 35.36 -5.31
C SER A 29 -40.65 35.09 -6.66
N GLN A 30 -39.38 34.66 -6.66
CA GLN A 30 -38.69 34.21 -7.87
C GLN A 30 -39.24 32.88 -8.42
N ARG A 31 -39.73 31.98 -7.56
CA ARG A 31 -40.29 30.69 -7.99
C ARG A 31 -41.70 30.82 -8.58
N LYS A 32 -42.51 31.79 -8.12
CA LYS A 32 -43.85 32.06 -8.67
C LYS A 32 -43.81 32.81 -10.01
N LYS A 33 -42.77 33.60 -10.26
CA LYS A 33 -42.51 34.23 -11.57
C LYS A 33 -41.63 33.28 -12.38
N GLY A 34 -42.24 32.28 -13.03
CA GLY A 34 -41.52 31.31 -13.86
C GLY A 34 -40.47 32.00 -14.73
N ARG A 35 -39.19 31.70 -14.50
CA ARG A 35 -38.10 32.21 -15.32
C ARG A 35 -38.11 31.45 -16.64
N GLU A 36 -38.41 32.14 -17.72
CA GLU A 36 -38.11 31.63 -19.06
C GLU A 36 -36.60 31.30 -19.14
N PRO A 37 -36.21 30.16 -19.72
CA PRO A 37 -34.82 29.79 -19.87
C PRO A 37 -34.17 30.73 -20.90
N MET A 38 -33.32 31.65 -20.43
CA MET A 38 -32.44 32.43 -21.31
C MET A 38 -31.48 31.48 -22.04
N SER A 39 -31.45 31.57 -23.37
CA SER A 39 -30.51 30.85 -24.23
C SER A 39 -29.07 31.27 -23.89
N GLN A 40 -28.35 30.45 -23.13
CA GLN A 40 -26.92 30.66 -22.90
C GLN A 40 -26.14 30.22 -24.15
N HIS A 41 -25.35 31.14 -24.72
CA HIS A 41 -24.33 30.78 -25.70
C HIS A 41 -23.23 29.97 -24.99
N SER A 42 -22.96 28.75 -25.48
CA SER A 42 -21.95 27.86 -24.94
C SER A 42 -20.56 28.46 -25.15
N ILE A 43 -19.90 28.82 -24.05
CA ILE A 43 -18.45 29.10 -24.07
C ILE A 43 -17.76 27.79 -24.49
N PRO A 44 -16.94 27.77 -25.56
CA PRO A 44 -16.21 26.57 -25.95
C PRO A 44 -15.16 26.27 -24.88
N THR A 45 -15.54 25.44 -23.91
CA THR A 45 -14.62 24.87 -22.95
C THR A 45 -13.92 23.74 -23.67
N HIS A 46 -12.69 23.98 -24.14
CA HIS A 46 -11.86 22.88 -24.61
C HIS A 46 -11.75 21.85 -23.47
N ALA A 47 -12.24 20.63 -23.72
CA ALA A 47 -12.01 19.52 -22.82
C ALA A 47 -10.49 19.31 -22.75
N MET A 48 -9.85 19.82 -21.69
CA MET A 48 -8.49 19.44 -21.35
C MET A 48 -8.53 17.99 -20.88
N PHE A 49 -8.52 17.06 -21.82
CA PHE A 49 -8.15 15.69 -21.52
C PHE A 49 -6.74 15.73 -20.96
N ARG A 50 -6.58 15.32 -19.69
CA ARG A 50 -5.27 15.04 -19.12
C ARG A 50 -4.53 14.17 -20.13
N ARG A 51 -3.41 14.66 -20.65
CA ARG A 51 -2.53 13.90 -21.55
C ARG A 51 -2.22 12.58 -20.84
N SER A 52 -2.82 11.51 -21.37
CA SER A 52 -2.58 10.10 -21.07
C SER A 52 -2.16 9.79 -19.63
N GLN A 53 -3.11 9.29 -18.83
CA GLN A 53 -2.79 8.10 -18.04
C GLN A 53 -2.24 7.05 -19.02
N ALA A 54 -0.93 7.05 -19.26
CA ALA A 54 -0.29 5.89 -19.82
C ALA A 54 -0.52 4.79 -18.79
N THR A 55 -1.49 3.92 -19.06
CA THR A 55 -1.75 2.78 -18.19
C THR A 55 -0.46 1.98 -18.16
N PHE A 56 0.16 1.89 -16.98
CA PHE A 56 1.34 1.07 -16.80
C PHE A 56 0.98 -0.35 -17.21
N LYS A 57 1.57 -0.80 -18.32
CA LYS A 57 1.37 -2.15 -18.84
C LYS A 57 2.55 -2.98 -18.34
N ALA A 58 2.36 -3.65 -17.22
CA ALA A 58 3.39 -4.49 -16.62
C ALA A 58 3.97 -5.52 -17.62
N ARG A 59 3.13 -6.04 -18.52
CA ARG A 59 3.52 -6.93 -19.64
C ARG A 59 4.56 -6.36 -20.62
N ASN A 60 4.78 -5.04 -20.60
CA ASN A 60 5.76 -4.36 -21.46
C ASN A 60 7.11 -4.15 -20.75
N VAL A 61 7.23 -4.52 -19.47
CA VAL A 61 8.44 -4.33 -18.68
C VAL A 61 9.30 -5.59 -18.78
N PHE A 62 10.24 -5.57 -19.71
CA PHE A 62 11.25 -6.62 -19.84
C PHE A 62 12.53 -6.17 -19.16
N LEU A 63 12.97 -6.94 -18.17
CA LEU A 63 14.23 -6.73 -17.47
C LEU A 63 15.11 -7.98 -17.66
N PRO A 64 16.44 -7.81 -17.73
CA PRO A 64 17.37 -8.92 -17.57
C PRO A 64 17.10 -9.69 -16.27
N THR A 65 17.32 -11.00 -16.29
CA THR A 65 17.07 -11.88 -15.13
C THR A 65 17.81 -11.37 -13.89
N GLU A 66 19.04 -10.89 -14.04
CA GLU A 66 19.87 -10.39 -12.94
C GLU A 66 19.19 -9.23 -12.20
N LEU A 67 18.50 -8.35 -12.92
CA LEU A 67 17.75 -7.24 -12.29
C LEU A 67 16.48 -7.74 -11.60
N ILE A 68 15.81 -8.75 -12.15
CA ILE A 68 14.65 -9.39 -11.53
C ILE A 68 15.06 -10.02 -10.20
N LEU A 69 16.20 -10.75 -10.19
CA LEU A 69 16.75 -11.35 -8.98
C LEU A 69 17.11 -10.28 -7.95
N ASN A 70 17.84 -9.24 -8.35
CA ASN A 70 18.18 -8.13 -7.46
C ASN A 70 16.92 -7.49 -6.84
N ILE A 71 15.88 -7.22 -7.62
CA ILE A 71 14.62 -6.67 -7.09
C ILE A 71 14.01 -7.65 -6.09
N ALA A 72 13.95 -8.93 -6.46
CA ALA A 72 13.39 -9.95 -5.61
C ALA A 72 14.18 -10.10 -4.31
N ASP A 73 15.51 -10.02 -4.30
CA ASP A 73 16.36 -10.13 -3.11
C ASP A 73 16.08 -9.03 -2.07
N HIS A 74 15.58 -7.88 -2.49
CA HIS A 74 15.16 -6.80 -1.59
C HIS A 74 13.78 -7.03 -0.94
N LEU A 75 13.05 -8.08 -1.34
CA LEU A 75 11.74 -8.40 -0.80
C LEU A 75 11.88 -9.41 0.35
N GLU A 76 11.66 -8.97 1.59
CA GLU A 76 11.84 -9.81 2.77
C GLU A 76 10.78 -10.91 2.92
N HIS A 77 9.59 -10.74 2.33
CA HIS A 77 8.49 -11.67 2.50
C HIS A 77 8.10 -12.35 1.19
N HIS A 78 7.89 -13.67 1.26
CA HIS A 78 7.39 -14.47 0.13
C HIS A 78 6.05 -13.96 -0.42
N LYS A 79 5.24 -13.29 0.41
CA LYS A 79 3.99 -12.63 -0.02
C LYS A 79 4.26 -11.47 -0.98
N ASP A 80 5.32 -10.71 -0.76
CA ASP A 80 5.68 -9.56 -1.59
C ASP A 80 6.25 -10.04 -2.92
N ILE A 81 7.05 -11.11 -2.90
CA ILE A 81 7.54 -11.78 -4.12
C ILE A 81 6.37 -12.33 -4.92
N ARG A 82 5.39 -12.95 -4.26
CA ARG A 82 4.17 -13.43 -4.93
C ARG A 82 3.37 -12.28 -5.54
N ALA A 83 3.26 -11.14 -4.85
CA ALA A 83 2.61 -9.95 -5.38
C ALA A 83 3.37 -9.39 -6.60
N LEU A 84 4.70 -9.34 -6.54
CA LEU A 84 5.58 -8.95 -7.65
C LEU A 84 5.34 -9.83 -8.88
N LEU A 85 5.37 -11.16 -8.72
CA LEU A 85 5.15 -12.10 -9.82
C LEU A 85 3.71 -12.08 -10.33
N SER A 86 2.75 -11.71 -9.48
CA SER A 86 1.36 -11.48 -9.93
C SER A 86 1.24 -10.21 -10.78
N ALA A 87 2.02 -9.18 -10.47
CA ALA A 87 2.08 -7.94 -11.26
C ALA A 87 2.84 -8.14 -12.58
N PHE A 88 3.89 -8.98 -12.58
CA PHE A 88 4.73 -9.27 -13.75
C PHE A 88 4.77 -10.78 -14.06
N PRO A 89 3.69 -11.37 -14.62
CA PRO A 89 3.60 -12.82 -14.81
C PRO A 89 4.68 -13.42 -15.72
N HIS A 90 5.18 -12.63 -16.67
CA HIS A 90 6.22 -13.06 -17.61
C HIS A 90 7.62 -13.15 -16.98
N TRP A 91 7.81 -12.63 -15.76
CA TRP A 91 9.05 -12.84 -15.00
C TRP A 91 9.11 -14.21 -14.35
N TYR A 92 7.95 -14.86 -14.15
CA TYR A 92 7.83 -16.16 -13.50
C TYR A 92 8.77 -17.22 -14.10
N PRO A 93 8.81 -17.46 -15.43
CA PRO A 93 9.70 -18.45 -16.04
C PRO A 93 11.16 -17.97 -16.18
N MET A 94 11.47 -16.70 -15.89
CA MET A 94 12.82 -16.15 -16.07
C MET A 94 13.74 -16.45 -14.88
N ILE A 95 13.16 -16.83 -13.74
CA ILE A 95 13.87 -17.05 -12.48
C ILE A 95 14.25 -18.54 -12.38
N PRO A 96 15.53 -18.88 -12.24
CA PRO A 96 15.98 -20.27 -12.22
C PRO A 96 15.60 -21.00 -10.92
N GLU A 97 15.40 -22.31 -10.98
CA GLU A 97 15.10 -23.15 -9.80
C GLU A 97 16.18 -23.10 -8.72
N SER A 98 17.45 -22.91 -9.11
CA SER A 98 18.56 -22.76 -8.17
C SER A 98 18.40 -21.55 -7.25
N TYR A 99 17.79 -20.48 -7.76
CA TYR A 99 17.49 -19.29 -6.98
C TYR A 99 16.40 -19.57 -5.96
N TRP A 100 15.29 -20.18 -6.39
CA TRP A 100 14.18 -20.55 -5.50
C TRP A 100 14.63 -21.49 -4.39
N ARG A 101 15.47 -22.47 -4.72
CA ARG A 101 16.08 -23.38 -3.75
C ARG A 101 16.91 -22.62 -2.71
N SER A 102 17.85 -21.80 -3.17
CA SER A 102 18.77 -21.07 -2.28
C SER A 102 17.99 -20.17 -1.34
N ARG A 103 17.03 -19.42 -1.89
CA ARG A 103 16.16 -18.55 -1.13
C ARG A 103 15.28 -19.30 -0.11
N PHE A 104 14.71 -20.44 -0.50
CA PHE A 104 13.94 -21.28 0.43
C PHE A 104 14.79 -21.72 1.63
N ILE A 105 16.04 -22.13 1.38
CA ILE A 105 16.95 -22.58 2.42
C ILE A 105 17.35 -21.42 3.33
N GLU A 106 17.72 -20.28 2.75
CA GLU A 106 18.16 -19.09 3.46
C GLU A 106 17.06 -18.49 4.33
N ASP A 107 15.87 -18.24 3.76
CA ASP A 107 14.73 -17.65 4.47
C ASP A 107 14.23 -18.51 5.65
N ASN A 108 14.49 -19.83 5.60
CA ASN A 108 14.10 -20.77 6.64
C ASN A 108 15.28 -21.22 7.54
N HIS A 109 16.47 -20.68 7.33
CA HIS A 109 17.72 -21.01 8.03
C HIS A 109 18.06 -22.52 8.01
N LEU A 110 17.84 -23.18 6.88
CA LEU A 110 18.01 -24.62 6.72
C LEU A 110 19.42 -25.00 6.29
N GLU A 111 19.80 -26.25 6.49
CA GLU A 111 21.08 -26.78 5.97
C GLU A 111 20.91 -27.30 4.54
N SER A 112 21.70 -26.75 3.61
CA SER A 112 21.60 -27.06 2.18
C SER A 112 21.85 -28.55 1.83
N SER A 113 22.64 -29.27 2.64
CA SER A 113 22.99 -30.68 2.44
C SER A 113 21.80 -31.64 2.56
N HIS A 114 20.74 -31.24 3.26
CA HIS A 114 19.57 -32.09 3.50
C HIS A 114 18.48 -31.98 2.43
N PHE A 115 18.65 -31.07 1.45
CA PHE A 115 17.62 -30.78 0.46
C PHE A 115 18.03 -31.28 -0.93
N PRO A 116 17.06 -31.75 -1.74
CA PRO A 116 17.30 -32.18 -3.11
C PRO A 116 18.05 -31.12 -3.94
N ALA A 117 18.67 -31.53 -5.05
CA ALA A 117 19.32 -30.61 -5.97
C ALA A 117 18.31 -29.63 -6.64
N ALA A 118 18.82 -28.57 -7.26
CA ALA A 118 18.00 -27.52 -7.88
C ALA A 118 17.11 -28.04 -9.02
N ASP A 119 17.52 -29.11 -9.70
CA ASP A 119 16.83 -29.75 -10.81
C ASP A 119 15.89 -30.90 -10.37
N ALA A 120 15.95 -31.31 -9.11
CA ALA A 120 15.20 -32.46 -8.60
C ALA A 120 13.75 -32.13 -8.19
N LEU A 121 13.41 -30.85 -8.07
CA LEU A 121 12.12 -30.38 -7.55
C LEU A 121 11.73 -29.06 -8.23
N ASP A 122 10.42 -28.82 -8.33
CA ASP A 122 9.87 -27.49 -8.61
C ASP A 122 10.01 -26.62 -7.35
N TRP A 123 11.19 -26.01 -7.18
CA TRP A 123 11.53 -25.18 -6.03
C TRP A 123 10.71 -23.90 -6.02
N GLN A 124 10.36 -23.38 -7.20
CA GLN A 124 9.46 -22.25 -7.35
C GLN A 124 8.12 -22.52 -6.67
N HIS A 125 7.48 -23.66 -6.96
CA HIS A 125 6.23 -24.07 -6.35
C HIS A 125 6.38 -24.24 -4.84
N VAL A 126 7.44 -24.90 -4.39
CA VAL A 126 7.71 -25.12 -2.96
C VAL A 126 7.83 -23.80 -2.20
N TYR A 127 8.61 -22.86 -2.74
CA TYR A 127 8.82 -21.57 -2.09
C TYR A 127 7.53 -20.75 -2.01
N LEU A 128 6.79 -20.62 -3.13
CA LEU A 128 5.57 -19.80 -3.19
C LEU A 128 4.40 -20.38 -2.38
N HIS A 129 4.45 -21.69 -2.06
CA HIS A 129 3.46 -22.36 -1.23
C HIS A 129 3.97 -22.75 0.16
N SER A 130 5.14 -22.22 0.55
CA SER A 130 5.77 -22.49 1.85
C SER A 130 4.86 -22.20 3.06
N ASP A 131 3.99 -21.20 2.98
CA ASP A 131 2.95 -20.89 3.98
C ASP A 131 2.03 -22.08 4.33
N ARG A 132 1.90 -23.04 3.42
CA ARG A 132 1.06 -24.23 3.62
C ARG A 132 1.83 -25.36 4.32
N LEU A 133 3.16 -25.36 4.29
CA LEU A 133 4.02 -26.35 4.95
C LEU A 133 3.82 -26.43 6.49
N PRO A 134 3.64 -25.32 7.23
CA PRO A 134 3.37 -25.40 8.68
C PRO A 134 1.97 -25.91 9.02
N ARG A 135 1.01 -25.93 8.09
CA ARG A 135 -0.37 -26.36 8.43
C ARG A 135 -0.43 -27.81 8.95
N PRO A 136 0.25 -28.79 8.33
CA PRO A 136 0.29 -30.16 8.83
C PRO A 136 1.43 -30.46 9.83
N SER A 137 2.50 -29.66 9.90
CA SER A 137 3.72 -30.03 10.65
C SER A 137 3.93 -29.22 11.94
N PHE A 138 3.81 -29.89 13.09
CA PHE A 138 4.07 -29.28 14.41
C PHE A 138 5.53 -28.78 14.56
N GLY A 139 6.49 -29.52 14.01
CA GLY A 139 7.91 -29.15 14.05
C GLY A 139 8.20 -27.81 13.37
N TRP A 140 7.57 -27.55 12.22
CA TRP A 140 7.78 -26.31 11.47
C TRP A 140 7.23 -25.09 12.21
N ARG A 141 6.02 -25.23 12.79
CA ARG A 141 5.43 -24.17 13.63
C ARG A 141 6.29 -23.85 14.84
N ASN A 142 6.79 -24.88 15.52
CA ASN A 142 7.66 -24.71 16.68
C ASN A 142 8.97 -24.01 16.29
N ARG A 143 9.59 -24.43 15.18
CA ARG A 143 10.78 -23.76 14.65
C ARG A 143 10.53 -22.29 14.33
N GLN A 144 9.46 -21.98 13.62
CA GLN A 144 9.11 -20.61 13.26
C GLN A 144 8.85 -19.75 14.51
N HIS A 145 8.22 -20.33 15.54
CA HIS A 145 8.05 -19.67 16.83
C HIS A 145 9.40 -19.36 17.49
N ILE A 146 10.30 -20.34 17.59
CA ILE A 146 11.64 -20.16 18.17
C ILE A 146 12.41 -19.07 17.41
N LEU A 147 12.43 -19.12 16.08
CA LEU A 147 13.10 -18.11 15.24
C LEU A 147 12.53 -16.70 15.48
N SER A 148 11.20 -16.56 15.56
CA SER A 148 10.58 -15.26 15.84
C SER A 148 10.96 -14.70 17.22
N GLN A 149 11.09 -15.57 18.23
CA GLN A 149 11.52 -15.17 19.57
C GLN A 149 12.99 -14.74 19.56
N LEU A 150 13.85 -15.49 18.86
CA LEU A 150 15.27 -15.16 18.72
C LEU A 150 15.48 -13.82 18.02
N GLU A 151 14.75 -13.54 16.93
CA GLU A 151 14.85 -12.26 16.22
C GLU A 151 14.39 -11.10 17.11
N ALA A 152 13.29 -11.27 17.86
CA ALA A 152 12.82 -10.27 18.81
C ALA A 152 13.84 -9.98 19.93
N VAL A 153 14.55 -11.02 20.41
CA VAL A 153 15.62 -10.86 21.40
C VAL A 153 16.82 -10.15 20.80
N LYS A 154 17.25 -10.53 19.59
CA LYS A 154 18.33 -9.89 18.84
C LYS A 154 18.05 -8.40 18.62
N GLU A 155 16.84 -8.03 18.18
CA GLU A 155 16.45 -6.64 18.04
C GLU A 155 16.55 -5.86 19.35
N ARG A 156 16.05 -6.43 20.45
CA ARG A 156 16.13 -5.79 21.78
C ARG A 156 17.58 -5.62 22.22
N PHE A 157 18.44 -6.61 21.96
CA PHE A 157 19.86 -6.53 22.25
C PHE A 157 20.52 -5.40 21.44
N LEU A 158 20.31 -5.35 20.13
CA LEU A 158 20.85 -4.31 19.25
C LEU A 158 20.37 -2.91 19.64
N ARG A 159 19.09 -2.75 20.02
CA ARG A 159 18.56 -1.47 20.53
C ARG A 159 19.26 -1.05 21.82
N ARG A 160 19.47 -1.98 22.77
CA ARG A 160 20.20 -1.69 24.02
C ARG A 160 21.66 -1.33 23.77
N MET A 161 22.33 -2.00 22.82
CA MET A 161 23.71 -1.69 22.44
C MET A 161 23.82 -0.28 21.86
N LYS A 162 22.92 0.08 20.93
CA LYS A 162 22.85 1.44 20.37
C LYS A 162 22.59 2.52 21.43
N GLN A 163 21.73 2.24 22.41
CA GLN A 163 21.44 3.15 23.52
C GLN A 163 22.62 3.33 24.49
N LYS A 164 23.48 2.31 24.64
CA LYS A 164 24.66 2.36 25.52
C LYS A 164 25.86 3.07 24.91
N GLY A 165 25.76 3.60 23.68
CA GLY A 165 26.85 4.35 23.04
C GLY A 165 28.11 3.52 22.83
N ILE A 166 27.98 2.19 22.74
CA ILE A 166 29.08 1.32 22.30
C ILE A 166 29.08 1.40 20.77
N GLN A 167 29.58 2.52 20.26
CA GLN A 167 30.27 2.54 18.97
C GLN A 167 31.60 1.84 19.21
N GLU A 168 31.96 0.93 18.31
CA GLU A 168 33.30 0.32 18.25
C GLU A 168 34.42 1.37 18.31
#